data_AF-A0A4Q7YNG4-F1
#
_entry.id   AF-A0A4Q7YNG4-F1
#
_cell.length_a   1.000
_cell.length_b   1.000
_cell.length_c   1.000
_cell.angle_alpha   90.00
_cell.angle_beta   90.00
_cell.angle_gamma   90.00
#
_symmetry.space_group_name_H-M   'P 1'
#
loop_
_entity.id
_entity.type
_entity.pdbx_description
1 polymer ?
#
loop_
_entity_poly.entity_id
_entity_poly.type
_entity_poly.pdbx_seq_one_letter_code
_entity_poly.pdbx_strand_id
1 'polypeptide(L)'
;MREDVFDSGHRVDFGVGASLVVSRPNKLRSERLGHLVEQNFYYDGKTLTLYNASREVYATVPAPGTVEEMLDFARESLGVEQPVADLVYRNAFPLLMQDVTLAMVVDKEVIAGTKCTHLLFSRPGVDFQVWVADGGPPLPYKYIVTDTSTAALLAIIATMSDWNVAPVVTDSQFTFVPPRGAKAISFLPVGASSASDR
;
A
#
# COMPACT_ATOMS: atom_id res chain seq x y z
N MET A 1 1.32 -2.03 10.36
CA MET A 1 2.37 -2.87 10.96
C MET A 1 2.90 -3.79 9.88
N ARG A 2 4.21 -4.03 9.87
CA ARG A 2 4.87 -4.98 8.97
C ARG A 2 5.79 -5.86 9.80
N GLU A 3 5.73 -7.16 9.56
CA GLU A 3 6.67 -8.11 10.13
C GLU A 3 7.96 -8.19 9.31
N ASP A 4 9.07 -8.47 9.99
CA ASP A 4 10.35 -8.84 9.38
C ASP A 4 11.05 -9.92 10.23
N VAL A 5 12.07 -10.56 9.68
CA VAL A 5 12.93 -11.49 10.43
C VAL A 5 14.22 -10.77 10.79
N PHE A 6 14.50 -10.63 12.08
CA PHE A 6 15.74 -10.05 12.56
C PHE A 6 16.91 -11.02 12.41
N ASP A 7 18.15 -10.53 12.45
CA ASP A 7 19.37 -11.37 12.30
C ASP A 7 19.44 -12.54 13.30
N SER A 8 18.73 -12.44 14.43
CA SER A 8 18.59 -13.49 15.44
C SER A 8 17.62 -14.62 15.04
N GLY A 9 16.98 -14.55 13.86
CA GLY A 9 15.98 -15.48 13.37
C GLY A 9 14.57 -15.28 13.94
N HIS A 10 14.35 -14.25 14.75
CA HIS A 10 13.05 -13.96 15.36
C HIS A 10 12.23 -13.01 14.49
N ARG A 11 10.91 -13.24 14.44
CA ARG A 11 9.98 -12.29 13.83
C ARG A 11 9.81 -11.07 14.72
N VAL A 12 9.81 -9.90 14.10
CA VAL A 12 9.66 -8.60 14.79
C VAL A 12 8.65 -7.76 14.04
N ASP A 13 7.83 -7.06 14.80
CA ASP A 13 6.84 -6.11 14.30
C ASP A 13 7.40 -4.69 14.23
N PHE A 14 7.24 -4.06 13.07
CA PHE A 14 7.53 -2.64 12.89
C PHE A 14 6.24 -1.84 12.67
N GLY A 15 6.05 -0.85 13.55
CA GLY A 15 4.98 0.14 13.44
C GLY A 15 5.21 1.10 12.28
N VAL A 16 4.18 1.29 11.46
CA VAL A 16 4.14 2.29 10.38
C VAL A 16 2.77 2.95 10.43
N GLY A 17 2.72 4.25 10.67
CA GLY A 17 1.56 5.10 10.45
C GLY A 17 1.47 5.48 8.98
N ALA A 18 0.27 5.55 8.44
CA ALA A 18 0.05 5.98 7.07
C ALA A 18 -1.21 6.82 6.92
N SER A 19 -1.18 7.77 6.01
CA SER A 19 -2.37 8.48 5.51
C SER A 19 -2.47 8.25 4.00
N LEU A 20 -3.69 8.19 3.48
CA LEU A 20 -3.96 7.97 2.07
C LEU A 20 -5.15 8.82 1.64
N VAL A 21 -4.98 9.54 0.54
CA VAL A 21 -6.05 10.28 -0.13
C VAL A 21 -6.04 9.86 -1.60
N VAL A 22 -7.22 9.50 -2.11
CA VAL A 22 -7.41 9.10 -3.51
C VAL A 22 -8.50 9.96 -4.11
N SER A 23 -8.18 10.59 -5.25
CA SER A 23 -9.15 11.29 -6.08
C SER A 23 -9.16 10.65 -7.46
N ARG A 24 -10.21 9.88 -7.74
CA ARG A 24 -10.32 9.17 -9.01
C ARG A 24 -10.51 10.14 -10.19
N PRO A 25 -10.07 9.76 -11.40
CA PRO A 25 -9.44 8.47 -11.74
C PRO A 25 -7.94 8.38 -11.47
N ASN A 26 -7.26 9.48 -11.15
CA ASN A 26 -5.84 9.59 -11.44
C ASN A 26 -5.03 10.41 -10.42
N LYS A 27 -5.50 10.55 -9.19
CA LYS A 27 -4.77 11.28 -8.14
C LYS A 27 -4.67 10.43 -6.89
N LEU A 28 -3.46 10.32 -6.34
CA LEU A 28 -3.18 9.59 -5.12
C LEU A 28 -2.08 10.31 -4.33
N ARG A 29 -2.30 10.48 -3.03
CA ARG A 29 -1.25 10.88 -2.09
C ARG A 29 -1.23 9.90 -0.94
N SER A 30 -0.06 9.37 -0.63
CA SER A 30 0.15 8.63 0.61
C SER A 30 1.35 9.18 1.36
N GLU A 31 1.25 9.15 2.69
CA GLU A 31 2.35 9.47 3.58
C GLU A 31 2.55 8.27 4.48
N ARG A 32 3.81 7.90 4.73
CA ARG A 32 4.17 6.76 5.56
C ARG A 32 5.26 7.20 6.51
N LEU A 33 5.04 6.95 7.79
CA LEU A 33 5.96 7.28 8.87
C LEU A 33 6.13 6.09 9.79
N GLY A 34 7.36 5.63 9.94
CA GLY A 34 7.77 4.55 10.82
C GLY A 34 9.28 4.55 10.98
N HIS A 35 9.80 3.67 11.83
CA HIS A 35 11.22 3.65 12.18
C HIS A 35 12.14 3.53 10.94
N LEU A 36 11.75 2.71 9.97
CA LEU A 36 12.53 2.45 8.75
C LEU A 36 11.96 3.14 7.50
N VAL A 37 10.86 3.89 7.63
CA VAL A 37 10.16 4.48 6.49
C VAL A 37 9.66 5.88 6.82
N GLU A 38 10.14 6.86 6.05
CA GLU A 38 9.58 8.21 6.02
C GLU A 38 9.45 8.61 4.55
N GLN A 39 8.28 8.33 3.98
CA GLN A 39 8.04 8.40 2.55
C GLN A 39 6.72 9.09 2.24
N ASN A 40 6.78 10.03 1.30
CA ASN A 40 5.61 10.69 0.74
C ASN A 40 5.51 10.35 -0.75
N PHE A 41 4.37 9.80 -1.13
CA PHE A 41 4.04 9.38 -2.48
C PHE A 41 3.03 10.36 -3.07
N TYR A 42 3.33 10.91 -4.23
CA TYR A 42 2.48 11.88 -4.93
C TYR A 42 2.24 11.40 -6.35
N TYR A 43 0.97 11.39 -6.75
CA TYR A 43 0.58 11.12 -8.11
C TYR A 43 -0.53 12.08 -8.50
N ASP A 44 -0.27 12.86 -9.56
CA ASP A 44 -1.14 13.96 -10.04
C ASP A 44 -1.93 13.61 -11.32
N GLY A 45 -1.77 12.39 -11.82
CA GLY A 45 -2.39 11.88 -13.04
C GLY A 45 -1.47 11.88 -14.24
N LYS A 46 -0.24 12.38 -14.09
CA LYS A 46 0.77 12.43 -15.15
C LYS A 46 2.14 12.03 -14.66
N THR A 47 2.46 12.34 -13.41
CA THR A 47 3.76 12.10 -12.82
C THR A 47 3.61 11.43 -11.46
N LEU A 48 4.51 10.49 -11.21
CA LEU A 48 4.70 9.87 -9.92
C LEU A 48 5.96 10.43 -9.28
N THR A 49 5.83 10.96 -8.06
CA THR A 49 6.95 11.36 -7.22
C THR A 49 6.97 10.56 -5.92
N LEU A 50 8.14 10.00 -5.60
CA LEU A 50 8.44 9.46 -4.27
C LEU A 50 9.47 10.37 -3.60
N TYR A 51 9.12 10.89 -2.43
CA TYR A 51 10.00 11.73 -1.62
C TYR A 51 10.31 11.03 -0.30
N ASN A 52 11.59 10.94 0.06
CA ASN A 52 12.05 10.49 1.37
C ASN A 52 12.51 11.71 2.19
N ALA A 53 11.77 12.03 3.24
CA ALA A 53 12.04 13.23 4.03
C ALA A 53 13.32 13.10 4.87
N SER A 54 13.50 12.00 5.61
CA SER A 54 14.72 11.73 6.39
C SER A 54 16.04 11.84 5.61
N ARG A 55 16.01 11.53 4.31
CA ARG A 55 17.19 11.58 3.43
C ARG A 55 17.24 12.80 2.53
N GLU A 56 16.21 13.65 2.55
CA GLU A 56 16.05 14.81 1.69
C GLU A 56 16.26 14.48 0.20
N VAL A 57 15.73 13.35 -0.27
CA VAL A 57 15.84 12.93 -1.68
C VAL A 57 14.47 12.63 -2.28
N TYR A 58 14.29 12.93 -3.56
CA TYR A 58 13.08 12.59 -4.30
C TYR A 58 13.39 12.06 -5.69
N ALA A 59 12.51 11.21 -6.22
CA ALA A 59 12.53 10.78 -7.61
C ALA A 59 11.17 11.07 -8.25
N THR A 60 11.16 11.56 -9.49
CA THR A 60 9.94 11.85 -10.24
C THR A 60 10.02 11.24 -11.63
N VAL A 61 8.96 10.58 -12.07
CA VAL A 61 8.85 9.97 -13.41
C VAL A 61 7.47 10.20 -14.01
N PRO A 62 7.34 10.20 -15.35
CA PRO A 62 6.04 10.06 -15.99
C PRO A 62 5.35 8.78 -15.52
N ALA A 63 4.04 8.84 -15.33
CA ALA A 63 3.21 7.72 -14.91
C ALA A 63 1.96 7.59 -15.80
N PRO A 64 1.36 6.38 -15.90
CA PRO A 64 0.09 6.17 -16.58
C PRO A 64 -1.06 7.05 -16.07
N GLY A 65 -2.19 7.01 -16.76
CA GLY A 65 -3.29 7.96 -16.58
C GLY A 65 -4.32 7.59 -15.52
N THR A 66 -4.20 6.43 -14.86
CA THR A 66 -5.11 5.99 -13.80
C THR A 66 -4.34 5.53 -12.57
N VAL A 67 -5.01 5.56 -11.41
CA VAL A 67 -4.41 5.08 -10.14
C VAL A 67 -3.97 3.63 -10.25
N GLU A 68 -4.78 2.77 -10.85
CA GLU A 68 -4.47 1.34 -10.98
C GLU A 68 -3.24 1.10 -11.86
N GLU A 69 -3.22 1.67 -13.07
CA GLU A 69 -2.07 1.54 -13.99
C GLU A 69 -0.80 2.16 -13.39
N MET A 70 -0.93 3.24 -12.61
CA MET A 70 0.20 3.85 -11.92
C MET A 70 0.75 2.96 -10.80
N LEU A 71 -0.11 2.31 -10.01
CA LEU A 71 0.32 1.36 -8.98
C LEU A 71 1.01 0.14 -9.59
N ASP A 72 0.47 -0.38 -10.70
CA ASP A 72 1.09 -1.47 -11.45
C ASP A 72 2.46 -1.06 -12.01
N PHE A 73 2.54 0.11 -12.64
CA PHE A 73 3.80 0.69 -13.13
C PHE A 73 4.83 0.89 -12.00
N ALA A 74 4.42 1.45 -10.87
CA ALA A 74 5.29 1.67 -9.72
C ALA A 74 5.89 0.34 -9.22
N ARG A 75 5.06 -0.69 -9.10
CA ARG A 75 5.50 -2.03 -8.67
C ARG A 75 6.42 -2.69 -9.70
N GLU A 76 5.98 -2.76 -10.94
CA GLU A 76 6.61 -3.61 -11.97
C GLU A 76 7.83 -2.94 -12.61
N SER A 77 7.83 -1.62 -12.75
CA SER A 77 8.90 -0.88 -13.40
C SER A 77 9.87 -0.21 -12.43
N LEU A 78 9.39 0.24 -11.26
CA LEU A 78 10.20 1.00 -10.29
C LEU A 78 10.54 0.21 -9.03
N GLY A 79 9.96 -0.98 -8.82
CA GLY A 79 10.14 -1.76 -7.60
C GLY A 79 9.53 -1.08 -6.36
N VAL A 80 8.60 -0.16 -6.56
CA VAL A 80 7.92 0.58 -5.49
C VAL A 80 6.57 -0.06 -5.23
N GLU A 81 6.49 -0.79 -4.12
CA GLU A 81 5.24 -1.40 -3.67
C GLU A 81 4.58 -0.53 -2.60
N GLN A 82 3.29 -0.22 -2.80
CA GLN A 82 2.45 0.41 -1.79
C GLN A 82 1.69 -0.70 -1.03
N PRO A 83 1.95 -0.90 0.28
CA PRO A 83 1.20 -1.87 1.06
C PRO A 83 -0.30 -1.56 1.02
N VAL A 84 -1.15 -2.60 0.95
CA VAL A 84 -2.63 -2.47 0.97
C VAL A 84 -3.19 -1.72 -0.26
N ALA A 85 -2.39 -1.57 -1.32
CA ALA A 85 -2.82 -0.88 -2.54
C ALA A 85 -3.95 -1.62 -3.26
N ASP A 86 -4.02 -2.94 -3.14
CA ASP A 86 -5.08 -3.81 -3.65
C ASP A 86 -6.50 -3.35 -3.30
N LEU A 87 -6.71 -2.83 -2.09
CA LEU A 87 -8.01 -2.28 -1.66
C LEU A 87 -8.37 -0.95 -2.35
N VAL A 88 -7.43 -0.30 -3.02
CA VAL A 88 -7.62 0.99 -3.71
C VAL A 88 -8.02 0.81 -5.17
N TYR A 89 -7.82 -0.37 -5.75
CA TYR A 89 -8.18 -0.64 -7.14
C TYR A 89 -9.70 -0.56 -7.33
N ARG A 90 -10.18 0.08 -8.42
CA ARG A 90 -11.62 0.02 -8.78
C ARG A 90 -12.10 -1.41 -9.00
N ASN A 91 -11.22 -2.26 -9.51
CA ASN A 91 -11.43 -3.68 -9.72
C ASN A 91 -10.86 -4.53 -8.58
N ALA A 92 -10.86 -4.03 -7.33
CA ALA A 92 -10.34 -4.76 -6.18
C ALA A 92 -10.96 -6.16 -6.02
N PHE A 93 -12.26 -6.32 -6.24
CA PHE A 93 -12.91 -7.63 -6.12
C PHE A 93 -12.33 -8.69 -7.08
N PRO A 94 -12.36 -8.52 -8.43
CA PRO A 94 -11.78 -9.52 -9.31
C PRO A 94 -10.26 -9.68 -9.12
N LEU A 95 -9.54 -8.64 -8.71
CA LEU A 95 -8.10 -8.72 -8.39
C LEU A 95 -7.81 -9.61 -7.17
N LEU A 96 -8.56 -9.41 -6.08
CA LEU A 96 -8.41 -10.16 -4.83
C LEU A 96 -8.92 -11.59 -4.96
N MET A 97 -9.99 -11.80 -5.71
CA MET A 97 -10.61 -13.11 -5.90
C MET A 97 -9.89 -13.99 -6.93
N GLN A 98 -8.89 -13.45 -7.62
CA GLN A 98 -8.07 -14.23 -8.54
C GLN A 98 -7.40 -15.39 -7.81
N ASP A 99 -7.60 -16.59 -8.36
CA ASP A 99 -7.03 -17.88 -7.90
C ASP A 99 -7.40 -18.26 -6.45
N VAL A 100 -8.43 -17.64 -5.88
CA VAL A 100 -8.92 -17.98 -4.54
C VAL A 100 -9.51 -19.39 -4.51
N THR A 101 -9.01 -20.19 -3.58
CA THR A 101 -9.43 -21.59 -3.37
C THR A 101 -10.24 -21.77 -2.08
N LEU A 102 -10.15 -20.81 -1.15
CA LEU A 102 -10.94 -20.76 0.08
C LEU A 102 -11.49 -19.35 0.26
N ALA A 103 -12.78 -19.24 0.57
CA ALA A 103 -13.41 -18.02 1.04
C ALA A 103 -14.43 -18.37 2.13
N MET A 104 -14.35 -17.72 3.29
CA MET A 104 -15.28 -17.97 4.39
C MET A 104 -15.57 -16.72 5.21
N VAL A 105 -16.77 -16.67 5.76
CA VAL A 105 -17.11 -15.78 6.87
C VAL A 105 -16.66 -16.46 8.15
N VAL A 106 -15.78 -15.81 8.91
CA VAL A 106 -15.23 -16.36 10.16
C VAL A 106 -16.20 -16.08 11.31
N ASP A 107 -16.41 -14.80 11.63
CA ASP A 107 -17.35 -14.36 12.66
C ASP A 107 -17.59 -12.84 12.54
N LYS A 108 -18.30 -12.26 13.51
CA LYS A 108 -18.43 -10.82 13.72
C LYS A 108 -17.55 -10.38 14.88
N GLU A 109 -16.71 -9.38 14.63
CA GLU A 109 -15.75 -8.85 15.60
C GLU A 109 -15.91 -7.33 15.74
N VAL A 110 -15.34 -6.75 16.80
CA VAL A 110 -15.31 -5.30 16.99
C VAL A 110 -13.89 -4.79 16.75
N ILE A 111 -13.70 -3.96 15.73
CA ILE A 111 -12.42 -3.32 15.39
C ILE A 111 -12.57 -1.82 15.61
N ALA A 112 -11.75 -1.25 16.49
CA ALA A 112 -11.77 0.18 16.83
C ALA A 112 -13.19 0.73 17.13
N GLY A 113 -14.00 -0.04 17.85
CA GLY A 113 -15.38 0.31 18.20
C GLY A 113 -16.42 0.06 17.11
N THR A 114 -16.03 -0.38 15.92
CA THR A 114 -16.95 -0.72 14.81
C THR A 114 -17.17 -2.23 14.75
N LYS A 115 -18.43 -2.67 14.68
CA LYS A 115 -18.76 -4.07 14.43
C LYS A 115 -18.50 -4.41 12.97
N CYS A 116 -17.68 -5.42 12.73
CA CYS A 116 -17.24 -5.85 11.41
C CYS A 116 -17.53 -7.34 11.19
N THR A 117 -17.83 -7.71 9.95
CA THR A 117 -17.77 -9.10 9.50
C THR A 117 -16.32 -9.43 9.13
N HIS A 118 -15.77 -10.48 9.73
CA HIS A 118 -14.44 -11.01 9.44
C HIS A 118 -14.53 -12.03 8.31
N LEU A 119 -13.83 -11.75 7.21
CA LEU A 119 -13.71 -12.59 6.04
C LEU A 119 -12.29 -13.14 5.91
N LEU A 120 -12.16 -14.43 5.63
CA LEU A 120 -10.90 -15.11 5.36
C LEU A 120 -10.89 -15.65 3.93
N PHE A 121 -9.75 -15.46 3.27
CA PHE A 121 -9.48 -15.95 1.92
C PHE A 121 -8.11 -16.63 1.85
N SER A 122 -7.98 -17.63 0.97
CA SER A 122 -6.70 -18.27 0.66
C SER A 122 -6.55 -18.47 -0.85
N ARG A 123 -5.33 -18.25 -1.35
CA ARG A 123 -4.89 -18.55 -2.72
C ARG A 123 -3.42 -18.97 -2.71
N PRO A 124 -2.86 -19.49 -3.81
CA PRO A 124 -1.46 -19.91 -3.84
C PRO A 124 -0.50 -18.82 -3.35
N GLY A 125 0.27 -19.13 -2.31
CA GLY A 125 1.30 -18.26 -1.73
C GLY A 125 0.80 -17.10 -0.87
N VAL A 126 -0.52 -16.88 -0.74
CA VAL A 126 -1.07 -15.79 0.07
C VAL A 126 -2.36 -16.19 0.76
N ASP A 127 -2.41 -15.96 2.07
CA ASP A 127 -3.66 -15.88 2.83
C ASP A 127 -3.97 -14.43 3.14
N PHE A 128 -5.23 -14.03 3.04
CA PHE A 128 -5.63 -12.68 3.43
C PHE A 128 -6.95 -12.65 4.18
N GLN A 129 -7.05 -11.71 5.11
CA GLN A 129 -8.21 -11.50 5.96
C GLN A 129 -8.63 -10.04 5.89
N VAL A 130 -9.93 -9.78 5.81
CA VAL A 130 -10.48 -8.43 5.82
C VAL A 130 -11.67 -8.35 6.78
N TRP A 131 -11.70 -7.28 7.57
CA TRP A 131 -12.81 -6.96 8.46
C TRP A 131 -13.57 -5.79 7.87
N VAL A 132 -14.79 -6.03 7.42
CA VAL A 132 -15.66 -5.04 6.76
C VAL A 132 -16.81 -4.67 7.68
N ALA A 133 -17.15 -3.38 7.77
CA ALA A 133 -18.25 -2.92 8.61
C ALA A 133 -19.56 -3.71 8.37
N ASP A 134 -20.19 -4.17 9.46
CA ASP A 134 -21.45 -4.95 9.47
C ASP A 134 -22.70 -4.04 9.34
N GLY A 135 -22.50 -2.74 9.14
CA GLY A 135 -23.57 -1.75 8.96
C GLY A 135 -23.01 -0.44 8.41
N GLY A 136 -23.87 0.32 7.72
CA GLY A 136 -23.45 1.54 7.01
C GLY A 136 -22.66 1.22 5.73
N PRO A 137 -21.77 2.12 5.27
CA PRO A 137 -20.88 1.85 4.15
C PRO A 137 -19.94 0.67 4.45
N PRO A 138 -19.76 -0.29 3.52
CA PRO A 138 -18.97 -1.51 3.74
C PRO A 138 -17.46 -1.22 3.65
N LEU A 139 -16.96 -0.43 4.61
CA LEU A 139 -15.56 -0.01 4.66
C LEU A 139 -14.70 -1.05 5.38
N PRO A 140 -13.47 -1.31 4.92
CA PRO A 140 -12.53 -2.18 5.61
C PRO A 140 -11.91 -1.45 6.82
N TYR A 141 -11.89 -2.10 7.97
CA TYR A 141 -11.30 -1.58 9.21
C TYR A 141 -10.02 -2.29 9.61
N LYS A 142 -9.82 -3.51 9.10
CA LYS A 142 -8.58 -4.27 9.29
C LYS A 142 -8.34 -5.11 8.06
N TYR A 143 -7.07 -5.24 7.69
CA TYR A 143 -6.61 -6.06 6.59
C TYR A 143 -5.30 -6.75 6.99
N ILE A 144 -5.24 -8.06 6.79
CA ILE A 144 -4.04 -8.85 7.02
C ILE A 144 -3.72 -9.59 5.73
N VAL A 145 -2.47 -9.52 5.29
CA VAL A 145 -1.93 -10.31 4.18
C VAL A 145 -0.74 -11.08 4.70
N THR A 146 -0.79 -12.40 4.60
CA THR A 146 0.26 -13.31 5.04
C THR A 146 0.87 -13.99 3.82
N ASP A 147 2.19 -13.90 3.69
CA ASP A 147 2.93 -14.66 2.68
C ASP A 147 3.06 -16.12 3.11
N THR A 148 2.29 -17.00 2.48
CA THR A 148 2.32 -18.45 2.75
C THR A 148 3.31 -19.20 1.86
N SER A 149 4.02 -18.50 0.97
CA SER A 149 5.05 -19.09 0.11
C SER A 149 6.39 -19.28 0.84
N THR A 150 6.57 -18.63 1.99
CA THR A 150 7.78 -18.73 2.80
C THR A 150 7.51 -19.39 4.15
N ALA A 151 8.51 -20.08 4.70
CA ALA A 151 8.41 -20.70 6.03
C ALA A 151 8.28 -19.67 7.17
N ALA A 152 8.66 -18.41 6.92
CA ALA A 152 8.57 -17.34 7.91
C ALA A 152 7.13 -16.87 8.13
N LEU A 153 6.24 -17.04 7.15
CA LEU A 153 4.83 -16.64 7.22
C LEU A 153 4.67 -15.19 7.67
N LEU A 154 5.45 -14.28 7.09
CA LEU A 154 5.42 -12.87 7.45
C LEU A 154 4.10 -12.24 7.01
N ALA A 155 3.58 -11.36 7.85
CA ALA A 155 2.34 -10.64 7.61
C ALA A 155 2.53 -9.12 7.52
N ILE A 156 1.70 -8.51 6.68
CA ILE A 156 1.37 -7.09 6.74
C ILE A 156 0.01 -6.97 7.41
N ILE A 157 -0.05 -6.16 8.47
CA ILE A 157 -1.28 -5.92 9.23
C ILE A 157 -1.60 -4.44 9.18
N ALA A 158 -2.70 -4.09 8.54
CA ALA A 158 -3.23 -2.74 8.47
C ALA A 158 -4.53 -2.65 9.28
N THR A 159 -4.62 -1.63 10.12
CA THR A 159 -5.88 -1.21 10.75
C THR A 159 -6.18 0.17 10.21
N MET A 160 -7.39 0.37 9.71
CA MET A 160 -7.82 1.62 9.08
C MET A 160 -8.87 2.31 9.93
N SER A 161 -8.77 3.64 10.01
CA SER A 161 -9.69 4.52 10.72
C SER A 161 -9.95 5.78 9.90
N ASP A 162 -10.81 6.66 10.41
CA ASP A 162 -11.00 8.02 9.89
C ASP A 162 -11.42 8.09 8.42
N TRP A 163 -12.18 7.08 7.99
CA TRP A 163 -12.71 7.00 6.64
C TRP A 163 -13.57 8.23 6.30
N ASN A 164 -13.17 8.93 5.24
CA ASN A 164 -13.98 9.95 4.59
C ASN A 164 -14.17 9.59 3.12
N VAL A 165 -15.38 9.18 2.76
CA VAL A 165 -15.73 8.76 1.39
C VAL A 165 -16.19 9.90 0.48
N ALA A 166 -16.30 11.12 1.03
CA ALA A 166 -16.60 12.34 0.30
C ALA A 166 -15.66 13.48 0.75
N PRO A 167 -14.33 13.31 0.67
CA PRO A 167 -13.39 14.31 1.12
C PRO A 167 -13.39 15.51 0.17
N VAL A 168 -13.28 16.71 0.73
CA VAL A 168 -13.02 17.91 -0.05
C VAL A 168 -11.51 18.00 -0.29
N VAL A 169 -11.10 17.75 -1.53
CA VAL A 169 -9.68 17.72 -1.94
C VAL A 169 -9.40 18.77 -3.00
N THR A 170 -8.17 19.30 -3.00
CA THR A 170 -7.69 20.25 -4.01
C THR A 170 -6.53 19.65 -4.78
N ASP A 171 -6.37 20.03 -6.04
CA ASP A 171 -5.32 19.50 -6.92
C ASP A 171 -3.91 19.67 -6.35
N SER A 172 -3.67 20.78 -5.64
CA SER A 172 -2.41 21.07 -4.95
C SER A 172 -2.01 20.02 -3.91
N GLN A 173 -2.95 19.23 -3.37
CA GLN A 173 -2.62 18.18 -2.41
C GLN A 173 -1.84 17.03 -3.06
N PHE A 174 -1.97 16.84 -4.37
CA PHE A 174 -1.37 15.73 -5.11
C PHE A 174 -0.10 16.13 -5.86
N THR A 175 0.23 17.42 -5.91
CA THR A 175 1.43 17.93 -6.57
C THR A 175 2.59 17.99 -5.59
N PHE A 176 3.70 17.35 -5.93
CA PHE A 176 4.94 17.50 -5.18
C PHE A 176 5.65 18.80 -5.53
N VAL A 177 6.05 19.56 -4.50
CA VAL A 177 6.96 20.69 -4.62
C VAL A 177 8.22 20.34 -3.82
N PRO A 178 9.40 20.22 -4.45
CA PRO A 178 10.62 19.87 -3.74
C PRO A 178 10.92 20.87 -2.60
N PRO A 179 11.06 20.39 -1.35
CA PRO A 179 11.51 21.24 -0.26
C PRO A 179 12.91 21.80 -0.54
N ARG A 180 13.25 22.93 0.08
CA ARG A 180 14.60 23.51 -0.02
C ARG A 180 15.62 22.48 0.45
N GLY A 181 16.64 22.23 -0.37
CA GLY A 181 17.71 21.28 -0.06
C GLY A 181 17.46 19.85 -0.54
N ALA A 182 16.23 19.51 -0.93
CA ALA A 182 15.91 18.19 -1.44
C ALA A 182 16.63 17.91 -2.77
N LYS A 183 17.30 16.76 -2.87
CA LYS A 183 18.07 16.35 -4.04
C LYS A 183 17.26 15.41 -4.93
N ALA A 184 17.25 15.68 -6.23
CA ALA A 184 16.68 14.78 -7.21
C ALA A 184 17.59 13.55 -7.39
N ILE A 185 16.98 12.37 -7.41
CA ILE A 185 17.61 11.09 -7.75
C ILE A 185 16.74 10.35 -8.79
N SER A 186 17.29 9.30 -9.38
CA SER A 186 16.56 8.44 -10.31
C SER A 186 16.04 7.18 -9.61
N PHE A 187 14.88 6.69 -10.03
CA PHE A 187 14.50 5.31 -9.71
C PHE A 187 15.49 4.34 -10.35
N LEU A 188 15.74 3.22 -9.69
CA LEU A 188 16.43 2.08 -10.27
C LEU A 188 15.38 1.19 -10.94
N PRO A 189 15.40 1.03 -12.28
CA PRO A 189 14.44 0.18 -12.95
C PRO A 189 14.57 -1.28 -12.51
N VAL A 190 13.45 -1.96 -12.35
CA VAL A 190 13.44 -3.41 -12.11
C VAL A 190 14.11 -4.10 -13.31
N GLY A 191 15.14 -4.92 -13.04
CA GLY A 191 15.90 -5.64 -14.06
C GLY A 191 17.21 -4.98 -14.54
N ALA A 192 17.55 -3.78 -14.09
CA ALA A 192 18.80 -3.10 -14.47
C ALA A 192 20.08 -3.69 -13.82
N SER A 193 19.96 -4.63 -12.88
CA SER A 193 21.06 -5.20 -12.09
C SER A 193 21.89 -6.29 -12.80
N SER A 194 21.67 -6.59 -14.09
CA SER A 194 22.38 -7.68 -14.79
C SER A 194 23.49 -7.22 -15.75
N ALA A 195 23.81 -5.92 -15.82
CA ALA A 195 24.71 -5.37 -16.85
C ALA A 195 26.03 -4.80 -16.35
N SER A 196 26.39 -4.95 -15.07
CA SER A 196 27.68 -4.46 -14.54
C SER A 196 28.33 -5.49 -13.63
N ASP A 197 28.62 -6.67 -14.17
CA ASP A 197 29.67 -7.57 -13.71
C ASP A 197 30.03 -8.50 -14.88
N ARG A 198 30.89 -8.01 -15.77
CA ARG A 198 31.72 -8.81 -16.67
C ARG A 198 32.95 -8.03 -17.09
#